data_AF-X1GJF0-F1
#
_entry.id   AF-X1GJF0-F1
#
_cell.length_a   1.000
_cell.length_b   1.000
_cell.length_c   1.000
_cell.angle_alpha   90.00
_cell.angle_beta   90.00
_cell.angle_gamma   90.00
#
_symmetry.space_group_name_H-M   'P 1'
#
loop_
_entity.id
_entity.type
_entity.pdbx_description
1 polymer ?
#
loop_
_entity_poly.entity_id
_entity_poly.type
_entity_poly.pdbx_seq_one_letter_code
_entity_poly.pdbx_strand_id
1 'polypeptide(L)'
;SAEGLMGFEVYDSDLHKIASNFTLADNDYIIQDVTNGTYYIKVFGDNSGNVYNLWWGTQKPDEVGMIPGYDILILIASIVGISTVVIKKKRSKFKRNK
;
A
#
# COMPACT_ATOMS: atom_id res chain seq x y z
N SER A 1 -22.93 2.53 4.97
CA SER A 1 -22.94 1.10 4.65
C SER A 1 -23.56 0.90 3.30
N ALA A 2 -22.81 0.27 2.40
CA ALA A 2 -23.39 -0.44 1.26
C ALA A 2 -24.48 -1.39 1.79
N GLU A 3 -25.58 -1.52 1.04
CA GLU A 3 -26.71 -2.37 1.45
C GLU A 3 -26.47 -3.84 1.14
N GLY A 4 -25.30 -4.20 0.60
CA GLY A 4 -24.95 -5.56 0.20
C GLY A 4 -23.45 -5.84 0.18
N LEU A 5 -23.11 -7.12 -0.04
CA LEU A 5 -21.73 -7.58 -0.16
C LEU A 5 -21.10 -7.06 -1.45
N MET A 6 -19.93 -6.44 -1.31
CA MET A 6 -19.10 -6.04 -2.45
C MET A 6 -17.67 -6.50 -2.24
N GLY A 7 -16.99 -6.74 -3.35
CA GLY A 7 -15.57 -7.03 -3.35
C GLY A 7 -14.95 -6.76 -4.69
N PHE A 8 -13.64 -6.94 -4.73
CA PHE A 8 -12.87 -6.81 -5.95
C PHE A 8 -11.68 -7.76 -5.94
N GLU A 9 -11.36 -8.24 -7.13
CA GLU A 9 -10.24 -9.11 -7.43
C GLU A 9 -9.31 -8.40 -8.41
N VAL A 10 -8.00 -8.60 -8.23
CA VAL A 10 -6.97 -8.10 -9.15
C VAL A 10 -6.37 -9.29 -9.88
N TYR A 11 -6.22 -9.16 -11.19
CA TYR A 11 -5.66 -10.17 -12.08
C TYR A 11 -4.46 -9.63 -12.85
N ASP A 12 -3.49 -10.50 -13.15
CA ASP A 12 -2.37 -10.21 -14.05
C ASP A 12 -2.80 -10.27 -15.54
N SER A 13 -1.83 -10.09 -16.44
CA SER A 13 -2.07 -10.10 -17.89
C SER A 13 -2.57 -11.44 -18.42
N ASP A 14 -2.25 -12.54 -17.74
CA ASP A 14 -2.65 -13.91 -18.09
C ASP A 14 -3.95 -14.32 -17.40
N LEU A 15 -4.62 -13.37 -16.73
CA LEU A 15 -5.85 -13.57 -15.96
C LEU A 15 -5.69 -14.49 -14.75
N HIS A 16 -4.48 -14.61 -14.19
CA HIS A 16 -4.31 -15.21 -12.88
C HIS A 16 -4.66 -14.20 -11.79
N LYS A 17 -5.45 -14.65 -10.79
CA LYS A 17 -5.79 -13.81 -9.65
C LYS A 17 -4.57 -13.63 -8.74
N ILE A 18 -4.20 -12.37 -8.48
CA ILE A 18 -3.06 -12.02 -7.62
C ILE A 18 -3.48 -11.40 -6.28
N ALA A 19 -4.68 -10.83 -6.20
CA ALA A 19 -5.23 -10.28 -4.96
C ALA A 19 -6.76 -10.30 -4.95
N SER A 20 -7.36 -10.28 -3.76
CA SER A 20 -8.80 -10.16 -3.57
C SER A 20 -9.15 -9.52 -2.24
N ASN A 21 -10.24 -8.76 -2.22
CA ASN A 21 -10.88 -8.27 -1.01
C ASN A 21 -12.40 -8.43 -1.17
N PHE A 22 -13.06 -8.96 -0.13
CA PHE A 22 -14.50 -9.23 -0.12
C PHE A 22 -15.03 -9.07 1.30
N THR A 23 -15.66 -7.94 1.57
CA THR A 23 -16.11 -7.61 2.93
C THR A 23 -17.51 -7.00 2.93
N LEU A 24 -18.06 -6.83 4.14
CA LEU A 24 -19.28 -6.05 4.41
C LEU A 24 -18.97 -4.59 4.77
N ALA A 25 -17.69 -4.20 4.76
CA ALA A 25 -17.24 -2.87 5.15
C ALA A 25 -17.29 -1.90 3.95
N ASP A 26 -17.41 -0.61 4.27
CA ASP A 26 -17.31 0.46 3.29
C ASP A 26 -15.84 0.86 3.11
N ASN A 27 -15.51 1.42 1.93
CA ASN A 27 -14.18 1.98 1.59
C ASN A 27 -13.05 0.94 1.59
N ASP A 28 -13.34 -0.28 1.14
CA ASP A 28 -12.34 -1.33 0.95
C ASP A 28 -11.26 -0.94 -0.07
N TYR A 29 -10.04 -1.41 0.17
CA TYR A 29 -8.90 -1.22 -0.75
C TYR A 29 -8.05 -2.49 -0.83
N ILE A 30 -7.21 -2.58 -1.89
CA ILE A 30 -6.13 -3.55 -2.05
C ILE A 30 -4.85 -2.77 -2.33
N ILE A 31 -3.77 -3.13 -1.66
CA ILE A 31 -2.41 -2.71 -2.02
C ILE A 31 -1.67 -3.97 -2.44
N GLN A 32 -1.16 -3.96 -3.67
CA GLN A 32 -0.47 -5.10 -4.25
C GLN A 32 0.80 -4.61 -4.95
N ASP A 33 1.93 -5.20 -4.57
CA ASP A 33 3.18 -5.01 -5.30
C ASP A 33 3.08 -5.71 -6.65
N VAL A 34 3.35 -4.96 -7.71
CA VAL A 34 3.24 -5.40 -9.10
C VAL A 34 4.47 -4.98 -9.88
N THR A 35 4.82 -5.76 -10.90
CA THR A 35 5.83 -5.35 -11.89
C THR A 35 5.17 -4.47 -12.95
N ASN A 36 5.98 -3.87 -13.83
CA ASN A 36 5.42 -3.13 -14.95
C ASN A 36 4.66 -4.08 -15.89
N GLY A 37 3.38 -3.79 -16.14
CA GLY A 37 2.51 -4.67 -16.92
C GLY A 37 1.06 -4.22 -16.93
N THR A 38 0.21 -5.04 -17.56
CA THR A 38 -1.24 -4.84 -17.60
C THR A 38 -1.91 -5.68 -16.52
N TYR A 39 -2.83 -5.04 -15.79
CA TYR A 39 -3.61 -5.67 -14.73
C TYR A 39 -5.09 -5.36 -14.91
N TYR A 40 -5.94 -6.26 -14.43
CA TYR A 40 -7.39 -6.13 -14.51
C TYR A 40 -8.00 -6.13 -13.10
N ILE A 41 -8.96 -5.23 -12.88
CA ILE A 41 -9.74 -5.18 -11.65
C ILE A 41 -11.14 -5.66 -11.98
N LYS A 42 -11.59 -6.70 -11.28
CA LYS A 42 -12.95 -7.21 -11.34
C LYS A 42 -13.69 -6.78 -10.08
N VAL A 43 -14.70 -5.94 -10.22
CA VAL A 43 -15.63 -5.60 -9.13
C VAL A 43 -16.80 -6.59 -9.17
N PHE A 44 -17.17 -7.14 -8.03
CA PHE A 44 -18.27 -8.10 -7.90
C PHE A 44 -19.02 -7.90 -6.59
N GLY A 45 -20.23 -8.45 -6.52
CA GLY A 45 -21.07 -8.34 -5.33
C GLY A 45 -22.34 -9.16 -5.48
N ASP A 46 -23.25 -8.99 -4.54
CA ASP A 46 -24.57 -9.66 -4.50
C ASP A 46 -25.59 -9.07 -5.49
N ASN A 47 -25.19 -8.07 -6.28
CA ASN A 47 -26.03 -7.38 -7.26
C ASN A 47 -27.27 -6.69 -6.63
N SER A 48 -27.16 -6.23 -5.37
CA SER A 48 -28.24 -5.49 -4.69
C SER A 48 -28.46 -4.05 -5.21
N GLY A 49 -27.82 -3.66 -6.32
CA GLY A 49 -27.90 -2.31 -6.86
C GLY A 49 -26.94 -1.31 -6.22
N ASN A 50 -25.92 -1.79 -5.52
CA ASN A 50 -24.89 -0.94 -4.92
C ASN A 50 -24.17 -0.08 -5.98
N VAL A 51 -24.03 1.21 -5.71
CA VAL A 51 -23.24 2.16 -6.50
C VAL A 51 -21.86 2.27 -5.88
N TYR A 52 -20.82 2.31 -6.71
CA TYR A 52 -19.44 2.43 -6.25
C TYR A 52 -18.64 3.46 -7.04
N ASN A 53 -17.63 4.01 -6.38
CA ASN A 53 -16.56 4.78 -7.02
C ASN A 53 -15.29 3.94 -6.99
N LEU A 54 -14.69 3.71 -8.16
CA LEU A 54 -13.42 3.00 -8.27
C LEU A 54 -12.30 4.00 -8.54
N TRP A 55 -11.30 4.02 -7.66
CA TRP A 55 -10.04 4.71 -7.87
C TRP A 55 -8.91 3.69 -7.91
N TRP A 56 -7.99 3.87 -8.85
CA TRP A 56 -6.80 3.06 -8.98
C TRP A 56 -5.60 3.96 -9.29
N GLY A 57 -4.42 3.51 -8.91
CA GLY A 57 -3.18 4.22 -9.16
C GLY A 57 -1.98 3.39 -8.78
N THR A 58 -0.82 3.78 -9.29
CA THR A 58 0.46 3.17 -8.96
C THR A 58 1.27 4.14 -8.13
N GLN A 59 1.86 3.67 -7.04
CA GLN A 59 2.90 4.40 -6.33
C GLN A 59 4.22 3.67 -6.56
N LYS A 60 5.27 4.41 -6.92
CA LYS A 60 6.61 3.85 -6.85
C LYS A 60 6.92 3.63 -5.37
N PRO A 61 7.57 2.52 -4.98
CA PRO A 61 8.11 2.42 -3.65
C PRO A 61 8.95 3.67 -3.40
N ASP A 62 8.77 4.30 -2.24
CA ASP A 62 9.69 5.35 -1.83
C ASP A 62 11.10 4.79 -1.96
N GLU A 63 11.95 5.47 -2.72
CA GLU A 63 13.37 5.19 -2.69
C GLU A 63 13.80 5.51 -1.25
N VAL A 64 13.84 4.49 -0.38
CA VAL A 64 14.42 4.61 0.94
C VAL A 64 15.87 4.98 0.69
N GLY A 65 16.16 6.29 0.70
CA GLY A 65 17.47 6.81 0.40
C GLY A 65 18.46 6.11 1.30
N MET A 66 19.25 5.22 0.70
CA MET A 66 20.22 4.34 1.34
C MET A 66 20.93 5.12 2.45
N ILE A 67 20.59 4.85 3.71
CA ILE A 67 21.22 5.54 4.84
C ILE A 67 22.48 4.73 5.13
N PRO A 68 23.68 5.26 4.85
CA PRO A 68 24.91 4.49 4.99
C PRO A 68 25.00 3.89 6.41
N GLY A 69 25.04 2.56 6.49
CA GLY A 69 25.11 1.81 7.75
C GLY A 69 23.79 1.27 8.32
N TYR A 70 22.65 1.54 7.67
CA TYR A 70 21.32 1.02 8.09
C TYR A 70 20.65 0.12 7.05
N ASP A 71 21.28 -0.10 5.89
CA ASP A 71 20.69 -0.82 4.76
C ASP A 71 20.23 -2.25 5.12
N ILE A 72 21.00 -2.98 5.91
CA ILE A 72 20.63 -4.34 6.38
C ILE A 72 19.52 -4.29 7.44
N LEU A 73 19.51 -3.28 8.30
CA LEU A 73 18.50 -3.16 9.36
C LEU A 73 17.12 -2.85 8.77
N ILE A 74 17.06 -2.04 7.71
CA ILE A 74 15.82 -1.74 6.99
C ILE A 74 15.29 -2.98 6.25
N LEU A 75 16.18 -3.76 5.63
CA LEU A 75 15.80 -5.02 4.96
C LEU A 75 15.31 -6.08 5.95
N ILE A 76 15.95 -6.23 7.11
CA ILE A 76 15.49 -7.15 8.16
C ILE A 76 14.16 -6.65 8.74
N ALA A 77 14.02 -5.34 8.94
CA ALA A 77 12.79 -4.72 9.42
C ALA A 77 11.59 -4.94 8.49
N SER A 78 11.77 -4.89 7.17
CA SER A 78 10.70 -5.15 6.21
C SER A 78 10.26 -6.62 6.20
N ILE A 79 11.18 -7.56 6.41
CA ILE A 79 10.88 -9.00 6.50
C ILE A 79 10.21 -9.35 7.84
N VAL A 80 10.59 -8.68 8.93
CA VAL A 80 10.15 -9.02 10.30
C VAL A 80 9.00 -8.11 10.79
N GLY A 81 8.58 -7.11 10.00
CA GLY A 81 7.47 -6.21 10.34
C GLY A 81 7.82 -5.17 11.43
N ILE A 82 9.10 -4.86 11.62
CA ILE A 82 9.54 -3.86 12.61
C ILE A 82 9.62 -2.50 11.92
N SER A 83 8.58 -1.66 12.05
CA SER A 83 8.64 -0.29 11.55
C SER A 83 9.56 0.57 12.42
N THR A 84 10.82 0.81 12.02
CA THR A 84 11.69 1.76 12.73
C THR A 84 11.40 3.19 12.28
N VAL A 85 10.95 4.05 13.19
CA VAL A 85 10.80 5.49 12.95
C VAL A 85 12.17 6.18 13.08
N VAL A 86 12.76 6.64 11.96
CA VAL A 86 14.02 7.39 11.96
C VAL A 86 13.74 8.87 12.23
N ILE A 87 13.90 9.32 13.48
CA ILE A 87 13.78 10.73 13.84
C ILE A 87 15.13 11.44 13.65
N LYS A 88 15.26 12.20 12.55
CA LYS A 88 16.45 13.04 12.30
C LYS A 88 16.38 14.33 13.13
N LYS A 89 16.94 14.32 14.34
CA LYS A 89 17.09 15.55 15.15
C LYS A 89 18.25 16.40 14.63
N LYS A 90 17.95 17.51 13.96
CA LYS A 90 18.96 18.54 13.61
C LYS A 90 19.47 19.19 14.90
N ARG A 91 20.70 18.88 15.32
CA ARG A 91 21.33 19.58 16.46
C ARG A 91 21.62 21.03 16.04
N SER A 92 20.79 21.97 16.47
CA SER A 92 21.13 23.39 16.43
C SER A 92 22.25 23.63 17.46
N LYS A 93 23.42 24.10 17.00
CA LYS A 93 24.50 24.51 17.90
C LYS A 93 24.05 25.79 18.61
N PHE A 94 23.75 25.70 19.90
CA PHE A 94 23.49 26.86 20.76
C PHE A 94 24.77 27.72 20.81
N LYS A 95 24.76 28.89 20.15
CA LYS A 95 25.80 29.90 20.33
C LYS A 95 25.45 30.72 21.57
N ARG A 96 26.26 30.61 22.61
CA ARG A 96 26.21 31.50 23.78
C ARG A 96 26.88 32.82 23.39
N ASN A 97 26.10 33.88 23.22
CA ASN A 97 26.65 35.23 23.05
C ASN A 97 27.29 35.68 24.37
N LYS A 98 28.45 36.34 24.26
CA LYS A 98 29.21 36.94 25.37
C LYS A 98 28.49 38.14 25.95
#